data_AF-A0A2M7RL59-F1
#
_entry.id   AF-A0A2M7RL59-F1
#
_cell.length_a   1.000
_cell.length_b   1.000
_cell.length_c   1.000
_cell.angle_alpha   90.00
_cell.angle_beta   90.00
_cell.angle_gamma   90.00
#
_symmetry.space_group_name_H-M   'P 1'
#
loop_
_entity.id
_entity.type
_entity.pdbx_description
1 polymer ?
#
loop_
_entity_poly.entity_id
_entity_poly.type
_entity_poly.pdbx_seq_one_letter_code
_entity_poly.pdbx_strand_id
1 'polypeptide(L)'
;MNNSYKELKKITDSYYSGQIEYFSPLVLGLLLEYKIKPRQKDGNLHSVQISIPKSKPDSIVVGLRYFKKDKTNSEDHFLFEKGFGIKKCYGKKLEELLTEYKGTHKTQLKSSEEVKLRKV
;
A
#
# COMPACT_ATOMS: atom_id res chain seq x y z
N MET A 1 -16.10 15.66 8.46
CA MET A 1 -14.67 15.90 8.18
C MET A 1 -14.00 14.55 7.95
N ASN A 2 -13.19 14.39 6.90
CA ASN A 2 -12.50 13.12 6.65
C ASN A 2 -11.26 13.02 7.55
N ASN A 3 -11.24 12.05 8.46
CA ASN A 3 -10.16 11.85 9.43
C ASN A 3 -9.20 10.71 9.04
N SER A 4 -9.37 10.13 7.85
CA SER A 4 -8.66 8.91 7.43
C SER A 4 -7.14 9.06 7.52
N TYR A 5 -6.60 10.22 7.10
CA TYR A 5 -5.17 10.52 7.23
C TYR A 5 -4.72 10.51 8.69
N LYS A 6 -5.47 11.14 9.61
CA LYS A 6 -5.09 11.21 11.03
C LYS A 6 -5.11 9.83 11.69
N GLU A 7 -6.11 9.02 11.36
CA GLU A 7 -6.23 7.65 11.87
C GLU A 7 -5.11 6.75 11.35
N LEU A 8 -4.82 6.80 10.04
CA LEU A 8 -3.68 6.08 9.48
C LEU A 8 -2.37 6.57 10.08
N LYS A 9 -2.19 7.89 10.24
CA LYS A 9 -0.97 8.47 10.80
C LYS A 9 -0.71 7.97 12.23
N LYS A 10 -1.75 7.83 13.06
CA LYS A 10 -1.59 7.22 14.40
C LYS A 10 -1.03 5.80 14.32
N ILE A 11 -1.57 4.99 13.41
CA ILE A 11 -1.08 3.61 13.20
C ILE A 11 0.39 3.65 12.72
N THR A 12 0.73 4.50 11.76
CA THR A 12 2.10 4.59 11.25
C THR A 12 3.08 5.09 12.30
N ASP A 13 2.71 6.12 13.06
CA ASP A 13 3.55 6.69 14.11
C ASP A 13 3.83 5.64 15.20
N SER A 14 2.79 4.94 15.67
CA SER A 14 2.95 3.86 16.66
C SER A 14 3.80 2.69 16.15
N TYR A 15 3.69 2.36 14.86
CA TYR A 15 4.53 1.31 14.26
C TYR A 15 6.00 1.74 14.20
N TYR A 16 6.29 2.93 13.66
CA TYR A 16 7.66 3.42 13.54
C TYR A 16 8.30 3.78 14.88
N SER A 17 7.51 4.11 15.91
CA SER A 17 8.01 4.32 17.28
C SER A 17 8.21 3.01 18.05
N GLY A 18 7.86 1.85 17.48
CA GLY A 18 7.95 0.55 18.15
C GLY A 18 6.88 0.29 19.22
N GLN A 19 5.81 1.08 19.27
CA GLN A 19 4.69 0.84 20.20
C GLN A 19 3.84 -0.37 19.79
N ILE A 20 3.78 -0.65 18.49
CA ILE A 20 3.11 -1.83 17.93
C ILE A 20 4.05 -2.58 16.99
N GLU A 21 3.93 -3.90 16.96
CA GLU A 21 4.75 -4.77 16.11
C GLU A 21 4.10 -5.04 14.74
N TYR A 22 2.76 -5.13 14.69
CA TYR A 22 2.01 -5.47 13.49
C TYR A 22 0.98 -4.40 13.14
N PHE A 23 1.21 -3.67 12.04
CA PHE A 23 0.27 -2.64 11.57
C PHE A 23 -0.79 -3.15 10.58
N SER A 24 -0.51 -4.26 9.88
CA SER A 24 -1.34 -4.69 8.75
C SER A 24 -2.81 -4.93 9.09
N PRO A 25 -3.17 -5.62 10.21
CA PRO A 25 -4.58 -5.80 10.58
C PRO A 25 -5.29 -4.47 10.89
N LEU A 26 -4.59 -3.51 11.50
CA LEU A 26 -5.13 -2.19 11.82
C LEU A 26 -5.41 -1.38 10.56
N VAL A 27 -4.49 -1.41 9.59
CA VAL A 27 -4.68 -0.75 8.29
C VAL A 27 -5.86 -1.36 7.52
N LEU A 28 -6.01 -2.69 7.55
CA LEU A 28 -7.15 -3.36 6.91
C LEU A 28 -8.47 -3.00 7.60
N GLY A 29 -8.50 -2.96 8.93
CA GLY A 29 -9.65 -2.50 9.71
C GLY A 29 -10.05 -1.07 9.33
N LEU A 30 -9.07 -0.17 9.27
CA LEU A 30 -9.28 1.21 8.85
C LEU A 30 -9.89 1.29 7.43
N LEU A 31 -9.35 0.55 6.47
CA LEU A 31 -9.91 0.52 5.12
C LEU A 31 -11.37 0.06 5.11
N LEU A 32 -11.73 -0.94 5.92
CA LEU A 32 -13.10 -1.43 6.04
C LEU A 32 -14.05 -0.38 6.64
N GLU A 33 -13.62 0.39 7.64
CA GLU A 33 -14.38 1.50 8.22
C GLU A 33 -14.72 2.56 7.15
N TYR A 34 -13.79 2.83 6.23
CA TYR A 34 -14.01 3.72 5.08
C TYR A 34 -14.70 3.03 3.89
N LYS A 35 -15.32 1.86 4.10
CA LYS A 35 -16.04 1.07 3.09
C LYS A 35 -15.15 0.65 1.91
N ILE A 36 -13.84 0.53 2.13
CA ILE A 36 -12.87 0.00 1.17
C ILE A 36 -12.61 -1.46 1.52
N LYS A 37 -13.12 -2.36 0.68
CA LYS A 37 -12.91 -3.80 0.85
C LYS A 37 -11.69 -4.23 0.05
N PRO A 38 -10.73 -4.95 0.66
CA PRO A 38 -9.68 -5.64 -0.08
C PRO A 38 -10.29 -6.59 -1.11
N ARG A 39 -9.55 -6.82 -2.20
CA ARG A 39 -9.95 -7.74 -3.27
C ARG A 39 -9.97 -9.17 -2.73
N GLN A 40 -11.05 -9.91 -3.01
CA GLN A 40 -11.24 -11.31 -2.59
C GLN A 40 -11.53 -12.28 -3.75
N LYS A 41 -11.75 -11.77 -4.97
CA LYS A 41 -12.29 -12.57 -6.09
C LYS A 41 -11.22 -13.39 -6.82
N ASP A 42 -10.08 -12.77 -7.10
CA ASP A 42 -9.04 -13.27 -8.03
C ASP A 42 -7.66 -13.38 -7.39
N GLY A 43 -7.47 -12.96 -6.14
CA GLY A 43 -6.20 -13.07 -5.45
C GLY A 43 -6.31 -13.02 -3.93
N ASN A 44 -5.32 -13.60 -3.27
CA ASN A 44 -5.15 -13.57 -1.82
C ASN A 44 -4.24 -12.40 -1.44
N LEU A 45 -4.62 -11.65 -0.40
CA LEU A 45 -3.76 -10.61 0.15
C LEU A 45 -2.48 -11.23 0.68
N HIS A 46 -1.34 -10.78 0.14
CA HIS A 46 -0.02 -11.28 0.49
C HIS A 46 0.71 -10.34 1.46
N SER A 47 0.65 -9.03 1.23
CA SER A 47 1.28 -8.04 2.10
C SER A 47 0.60 -6.68 2.04
N VAL A 48 0.77 -5.92 3.13
CA VAL A 48 0.36 -4.51 3.24
C VAL A 48 1.62 -3.67 3.36
N GLN A 49 1.74 -2.63 2.55
CA GLN A 49 2.88 -1.72 2.55
C GLN A 49 2.42 -0.30 2.87
N ILE A 50 3.30 0.45 3.53
CA ILE A 50 3.11 1.87 3.83
C ILE A 50 4.32 2.62 3.28
N SER A 51 4.06 3.75 2.61
CA SER A 51 5.10 4.69 2.21
C SER A 51 4.62 6.13 2.38
N ILE A 52 5.56 7.03 2.67
CA ILE A 52 5.32 8.47 2.73
C ILE A 52 5.96 9.08 1.49
N PRO A 53 5.18 9.63 0.55
CA PRO A 53 5.72 10.17 -0.68
C PRO A 53 6.51 11.46 -0.41
N LYS A 54 7.69 11.58 -1.00
CA LYS A 54 8.61 12.72 -0.83
C LYS A 54 8.02 14.00 -1.39
N SER A 55 7.37 13.91 -2.54
CA SER A 55 6.68 15.02 -3.20
C SER A 55 5.42 15.49 -2.45
N LYS A 56 4.92 14.71 -1.47
CA LYS A 56 3.70 15.04 -0.74
C LYS A 56 3.73 14.58 0.73
N PRO A 57 4.47 15.28 1.60
CA PRO A 57 4.72 14.85 2.98
C PRO A 57 3.46 14.80 3.87
N ASP A 58 2.42 15.57 3.55
CA ASP A 58 1.10 15.48 4.21
C ASP A 58 0.22 14.36 3.62
N SER A 59 0.83 13.27 3.16
CA SER A 59 0.11 12.10 2.67
C SER A 59 0.82 10.80 2.99
N ILE A 60 0.05 9.69 2.97
CA ILE A 60 0.53 8.33 3.23
C ILE A 60 -0.08 7.44 2.15
N VAL A 61 0.73 6.60 1.52
CA VAL A 61 0.29 5.61 0.54
C VAL A 61 0.25 4.25 1.21
N VAL A 62 -0.89 3.57 1.13
CA VAL A 62 -1.07 2.16 1.49
C VAL A 62 -1.11 1.33 0.21
N GLY A 63 -0.20 0.36 0.08
CA GLY A 63 -0.21 -0.65 -0.97
C GLY A 63 -0.76 -1.98 -0.44
N LEU A 64 -1.76 -2.54 -1.10
CA LEU A 64 -2.26 -3.89 -0.83
C LEU A 64 -1.80 -4.82 -1.96
N ARG A 65 -0.86 -5.70 -1.67
CA ARG A 65 -0.30 -6.63 -2.65
C ARG A 65 -1.02 -7.97 -2.58
N TYR A 66 -1.43 -8.47 -3.75
CA TYR A 66 -2.16 -9.72 -3.90
C TYR A 66 -1.41 -10.70 -4.78
N PHE A 67 -1.48 -11.98 -4.42
CA PHE A 67 -1.09 -13.09 -5.27
C PHE A 67 -2.35 -13.69 -5.92
N LYS A 68 -2.40 -13.67 -7.25
CA LYS A 68 -3.55 -14.16 -8.00
C LYS A 68 -3.47 -15.66 -8.29
N LYS A 69 -4.63 -16.25 -8.62
CA LYS A 69 -4.73 -17.67 -8.99
C LYS A 69 -3.93 -18.03 -10.25
N ASP A 70 -3.77 -17.09 -11.17
CA ASP A 70 -2.97 -17.23 -12.39
C ASP A 70 -1.45 -17.05 -12.15
N LYS A 71 -1.01 -17.06 -10.87
CA LYS A 71 0.36 -16.83 -10.42
C LYS A 71 0.91 -15.44 -10.74
N THR A 72 0.07 -14.50 -11.17
CA THR A 72 0.46 -13.10 -11.31
C THR A 72 0.29 -12.35 -10.00
N ASN A 73 0.95 -11.19 -9.89
CA ASN A 73 0.78 -10.30 -8.75
C ASN A 73 -0.03 -9.06 -9.18
N SER A 74 -0.75 -8.48 -8.23
CA SER A 74 -1.35 -7.15 -8.40
C SER A 74 -1.21 -6.34 -7.12
N GLU A 75 -1.23 -5.03 -7.25
CA GLU A 75 -1.19 -4.12 -6.11
C GLU A 75 -2.25 -3.04 -6.26
N ASP A 76 -3.08 -2.87 -5.23
CA ASP A 76 -4.03 -1.76 -5.15
C ASP A 76 -3.42 -0.69 -4.23
N HIS A 77 -3.38 0.55 -4.69
CA HIS A 77 -2.84 1.67 -3.92
C HIS A 77 -3.93 2.59 -3.41
N PHE A 78 -3.77 3.08 -2.18
CA PHE A 78 -4.67 4.02 -1.52
C PHE A 78 -3.87 5.19 -0.98
N LEU A 79 -4.16 6.39 -1.48
CA LEU A 79 -3.52 7.63 -1.03
C LEU A 79 -4.40 8.29 0.03
N PHE A 80 -3.87 8.39 1.24
CA PHE A 80 -4.46 9.10 2.37
C PHE A 80 -3.82 10.49 2.42
N GLU A 81 -4.61 11.54 2.26
CA GLU A 81 -4.10 12.91 2.17
C GLU A 81 -4.76 13.78 3.24
N LYS A 82 -3.96 14.55 3.96
CA LYS A 82 -4.44 15.40 5.06
C LYS A 82 -5.46 16.41 4.56
N GLY A 83 -6.64 16.42 5.18
CA GLY A 83 -7.75 17.31 4.80
C GLY A 83 -8.56 16.81 3.60
N PHE A 84 -8.17 15.70 2.97
CA PHE A 84 -8.89 15.06 1.88
C PHE A 84 -9.32 13.64 2.26
N GLY A 85 -10.13 13.02 1.40
CA GLY A 85 -10.49 11.62 1.55
C GLY A 85 -9.47 10.65 0.96
N ILE A 86 -9.73 9.37 1.18
CA ILE A 86 -8.92 8.29 0.63
C ILE A 86 -9.12 8.25 -0.89
N LYS A 87 -8.03 8.43 -1.64
CA LYS A 87 -8.02 8.30 -3.10
C LYS A 87 -7.59 6.88 -3.47
N LYS A 88 -8.46 6.17 -4.19
CA LYS A 88 -8.14 4.87 -4.79
C LYS A 88 -7.30 5.10 -6.06
N CYS A 89 -6.10 4.56 -6.08
CA CYS A 89 -5.13 4.72 -7.17
C CYS A 89 -4.94 3.40 -7.90
N TYR A 90 -5.78 3.14 -8.90
CA TYR A 90 -5.67 1.97 -9.76
C TYR A 90 -4.77 2.22 -10.97
N GLY A 91 -4.01 1.21 -11.39
CA GLY A 91 -3.14 1.31 -12.58
C GLY A 91 -2.08 2.40 -12.42
N LYS A 92 -1.98 3.28 -13.42
CA LYS A 92 -0.99 4.39 -13.44
C LYS A 92 -1.37 5.59 -12.60
N LYS A 93 -2.56 5.60 -11.97
CA LYS A 93 -3.10 6.78 -11.27
C LYS A 93 -2.21 7.25 -10.12
N LEU A 94 -1.50 6.35 -9.45
CA LEU A 94 -0.54 6.75 -8.43
C LEU A 94 0.65 7.50 -9.03
N GLU A 95 1.12 7.07 -10.21
CA GLU A 95 2.26 7.68 -10.92
C GLU A 95 1.92 9.04 -11.50
N GLU A 96 0.66 9.21 -11.93
CA GLU A 96 0.12 10.49 -12.39
C GLU A 96 0.04 11.51 -11.24
N LEU A 97 -0.30 11.06 -10.04
CA LEU A 97 -0.39 11.92 -8.85
C LEU A 97 0.97 12.17 -8.20
N LEU A 98 1.87 11.20 -8.27
CA LEU A 98 3.17 11.19 -7.60
C LEU A 98 4.19 10.56 -8.56
N THR A 99 4.91 11.41 -9.30
CA THR A 99 5.84 10.98 -10.36
C THR A 99 6.97 10.08 -9.87
N GLU A 100 7.30 10.15 -8.57
CA GLU A 100 8.26 9.25 -7.92
C GLU A 100 7.82 7.78 -7.87
N TYR A 101 6.53 7.49 -8.06
CA TYR A 101 5.99 6.13 -8.14
C TYR A 101 5.98 5.59 -9.58
N LYS A 102 6.63 6.26 -10.54
CA LYS A 102 6.68 5.81 -11.94
C LYS A 102 7.26 4.40 -12.06
N GLY A 103 6.52 3.50 -12.71
CA GLY A 103 6.88 2.09 -12.89
C GLY A 103 6.36 1.15 -11.79
N THR A 104 5.82 1.66 -10.67
CA THR A 104 5.27 0.83 -9.59
C THR A 104 4.08 0.00 -10.04
N HIS A 105 3.31 0.47 -11.04
CA HIS A 105 2.20 -0.32 -11.63
C HIS A 105 2.67 -1.58 -12.38
N LYS A 106 3.97 -1.70 -12.72
CA LYS A 106 4.53 -2.81 -13.51
C LYS A 106 5.37 -3.77 -12.69
N THR A 107 5.31 -3.73 -11.35
CA THR A 107 6.22 -4.52 -10.50
C THR A 107 5.96 -6.03 -10.65
N GLN A 108 6.52 -6.61 -11.70
CA GLN A 108 6.70 -8.03 -11.92
C GLN A 108 7.85 -8.44 -11.00
N LEU A 109 7.56 -9.16 -9.91
CA LEU A 109 8.65 -9.81 -9.18
C LEU A 109 9.23 -10.88 -10.08
N LYS A 110 10.52 -10.75 -10.39
CA LYS A 110 11.37 -11.88 -10.75
C LYS A 110 11.13 -12.99 -9.73
N SER A 111 10.92 -14.21 -10.20
CA SER A 111 10.78 -15.38 -9.35
C SER A 111 11.93 -15.41 -8.34
N SER A 112 11.61 -15.82 -7.11
CA SER A 112 12.51 -15.94 -5.97
C SER A 112 13.68 -16.93 -6.13
N GLU A 113 14.01 -17.32 -7.37
CA GLU A 113 15.14 -18.19 -7.71
C GLU A 113 16.41 -17.42 -8.11
N GLU A 114 16.34 -16.14 -8.48
CA GLU A 114 17.53 -15.41 -8.96
C GLU A 114 18.47 -14.84 -7.87
N VAL A 115 18.11 -14.92 -6.58
CA VAL A 115 18.95 -14.33 -5.50
C VAL A 115 20.11 -15.25 -5.08
N LYS A 116 20.17 -16.52 -5.54
CA LYS A 116 21.27 -17.44 -5.19
C LYS A 116 22.50 -17.40 -6.10
N LEU A 117 22.53 -16.58 -7.15
CA LEU A 117 23.63 -16.60 -8.13
C LEU A 117 24.38 -15.27 -8.26
N ARG A 118 24.69 -14.61 -7.14
CA ARG A 118 25.77 -13.60 -7.07
C ARG A 118 26.48 -13.65 -5.71
N LYS A 119 27.05 -14.81 -5.40
CA LYS A 119 28.25 -14.90 -4.56
C LYS A 119 29.31 -15.62 -5.38
N VAL A 120 30.17 -14.85 -6.04
CA VAL A 120 31.62 -15.08 -6.13
C VAL A 120 32.25 -13.69 -6.24
#